data_AF-A0A9P5NF38-F1
#
_entry.id   AF-A0A9P5NF38-F1
#
_cell.length_a   1.000
_cell.length_b   1.000
_cell.length_c   1.000
_cell.angle_alpha   90.00
_cell.angle_beta   90.00
_cell.angle_gamma   90.00
#
_symmetry.space_group_name_H-M   'P 1'
#
loop_
_entity.id
_entity.type
_entity.pdbx_description
1 polymer ?
#
loop_
_entity_poly.entity_id
_entity_poly.type
_entity_poly.pdbx_seq_one_letter_code
_entity_poly.pdbx_strand_id
1 'polypeptide(L)'
;MPPSKKKSQVVEEPPEMFVVEAFVGRYKKFVGGQGLTEEYLVKWHGYDYNEATWEPLESMGLVDPGTLLEPFESEAKAQGINLKDAKELILFKEAVDAGWRGYRDFSKRG
;
A
#
# COMPACT_ATOMS: atom_id res chain seq x y z
N MET A 1 -20.76 41.23 15.50
CA MET A 1 -19.31 41.06 15.27
C MET A 1 -19.03 39.57 15.04
N PRO A 2 -18.71 39.13 13.83
CA PRO A 2 -18.25 37.77 13.61
C PRO A 2 -16.75 37.68 13.94
N PRO A 3 -16.29 36.61 14.60
CA PRO A 3 -14.87 36.41 14.89
C PRO A 3 -14.12 36.00 13.61
N SER A 4 -13.04 36.72 13.32
CA SER A 4 -12.08 36.41 12.26
C SER A 4 -11.45 35.04 12.49
N LYS A 5 -11.88 34.04 11.72
CA LYS A 5 -11.11 32.79 11.56
C LYS A 5 -9.90 33.12 10.68
N LYS A 6 -8.72 33.03 11.30
CA LYS A 6 -7.41 33.13 10.67
C LYS A 6 -7.37 32.21 9.44
N LYS A 7 -6.97 32.75 8.30
CA LYS A 7 -6.56 31.98 7.12
C LYS A 7 -5.40 31.08 7.55
N SER A 8 -5.66 29.80 7.74
CA SER A 8 -4.60 28.79 7.87
C SER A 8 -3.80 28.81 6.58
N GLN A 9 -2.56 29.26 6.65
CA GLN A 9 -1.58 29.08 5.59
C GLN A 9 -1.36 27.57 5.45
N VAL A 10 -1.81 27.00 4.34
CA VAL A 10 -1.41 25.67 3.90
C VAL A 10 0.05 25.81 3.50
N VAL A 11 0.97 25.45 4.39
CA VAL A 11 2.37 25.27 4.05
C VAL A 11 2.42 23.98 3.26
N GLU A 12 2.60 24.09 1.95
CA GLU A 12 2.76 22.96 1.05
C GLU A 12 4.16 22.37 1.32
N GLU A 13 4.22 21.43 2.25
CA GLU A 13 5.44 20.68 2.51
C GLU A 13 5.81 19.87 1.26
N PRO A 14 7.11 19.80 0.91
CA PRO A 14 7.54 19.08 -0.28
C PRO A 14 7.10 17.61 -0.19
N PRO A 15 6.80 16.96 -1.33
CA PRO A 15 6.39 15.56 -1.33
C PRO A 15 7.47 14.70 -0.68
N GLU A 16 7.12 14.04 0.41
CA GLU A 16 8.01 13.10 1.10
C GLU A 16 8.22 11.87 0.21
N MET A 17 9.47 11.66 -0.20
CA MET A 17 9.86 10.48 -0.98
C MET A 17 10.41 9.42 -0.04
N PHE A 18 9.80 8.23 -0.07
CA PHE A 18 10.24 7.08 0.69
C PHE A 18 10.75 5.98 -0.24
N VAL A 19 11.69 5.18 0.24
CA VAL A 19 12.21 4.02 -0.49
C VAL A 19 11.30 2.83 -0.22
N VAL A 20 10.77 2.24 -1.28
CA VAL A 20 10.03 0.98 -1.22
C VAL A 20 11.03 -0.16 -1.01
N GLU A 21 10.84 -0.95 0.04
CA GLU A 21 11.67 -2.12 0.34
C GLU A 21 11.09 -3.38 -0.31
N ALA A 22 9.78 -3.61 -0.17
CA ALA A 22 9.10 -4.76 -0.74
C ALA A 22 7.59 -4.54 -0.84
N PHE A 23 6.92 -5.34 -1.66
CA PHE A 23 5.47 -5.54 -1.56
C PHE A 23 5.20 -6.77 -0.70
N VAL A 24 4.30 -6.62 0.27
CA VAL A 24 3.93 -7.69 1.23
C VAL A 24 2.44 -8.04 1.17
N GLY A 25 1.74 -7.45 0.20
CA GLY A 25 0.33 -7.69 -0.04
C GLY A 25 -0.13 -7.03 -1.33
N ARG A 26 -1.27 -7.48 -1.83
CA ARG A 26 -1.93 -6.92 -3.01
C ARG A 26 -3.44 -6.95 -2.80
N TYR A 27 -4.09 -5.86 -3.14
CA TYR A 27 -5.54 -5.74 -3.12
C TYR A 27 -6.03 -5.39 -4.51
N LYS A 28 -7.05 -6.11 -4.99
CA LYS A 28 -7.71 -5.83 -6.26
C LYS A 28 -9.14 -5.40 -5.99
N LYS A 29 -9.55 -4.28 -6.56
CA LYS A 29 -10.94 -3.80 -6.51
C LYS A 29 -11.43 -3.42 -7.88
N PHE A 30 -12.67 -3.77 -8.17
CA PHE A 30 -13.36 -3.27 -9.36
C PHE A 30 -13.97 -1.91 -9.04
N VAL A 31 -13.55 -0.88 -9.77
CA VAL A 31 -14.11 0.47 -9.66
C VAL A 31 -14.97 0.72 -10.88
N GLY A 32 -16.27 0.94 -10.67
CA GLY A 32 -17.24 1.17 -11.74
C GLY A 32 -16.79 2.32 -12.66
N GLY A 33 -16.67 2.05 -13.95
CA GLY A 33 -16.21 3.01 -14.96
C GLY A 33 -14.69 3.14 -15.11
N GLN A 34 -13.89 2.63 -14.16
CA GLN A 34 -12.41 2.62 -14.23
C GLN A 34 -11.84 1.21 -14.42
N GLY A 35 -12.63 0.16 -14.19
CA GLY A 35 -12.21 -1.23 -14.36
C GLY A 35 -11.57 -1.82 -13.11
N LEU A 36 -10.73 -2.84 -13.30
CA LEU A 36 -9.98 -3.48 -12.23
C LEU A 36 -8.79 -2.58 -11.84
N THR A 37 -8.70 -2.22 -10.57
CA THR A 37 -7.58 -1.45 -10.00
C THR A 37 -6.85 -2.31 -8.98
N GLU A 38 -5.54 -2.10 -8.86
CA GLU A 38 -4.67 -2.85 -7.96
C GLU A 38 -3.89 -1.89 -7.05
N GLU A 39 -3.83 -2.23 -5.78
CA GLU A 39 -3.01 -1.53 -4.77
C GLU A 39 -2.10 -2.55 -4.10
N TYR A 40 -0.91 -2.12 -3.70
CA TYR A 40 0.10 -2.96 -3.06
C TYR A 40 0.32 -2.50 -1.63
N LEU A 41 0.48 -3.46 -0.71
CA LEU A 41 0.88 -3.16 0.66
C LEU A 41 2.40 -3.01 0.67
N VAL A 42 2.85 -1.77 0.81
CA VAL A 42 4.24 -1.35 0.68
C VAL A 42 4.94 -1.48 2.02
N LYS A 43 5.95 -2.34 2.09
CA LYS A 43 6.93 -2.32 3.16
C LYS A 43 7.92 -1.19 2.85
N TRP A 44 7.96 -0.18 3.72
CA TRP A 44 8.88 0.94 3.60
C TRP A 44 10.25 0.60 4.17
N HIS A 45 11.31 1.09 3.51
CA HIS A 45 12.67 0.88 3.97
C HIS A 45 12.92 1.56 5.31
N GLY A 46 13.41 0.80 6.29
CA GLY A 46 13.72 1.30 7.63
C GLY A 46 12.53 1.41 8.59
N TYR A 47 11.33 1.01 8.17
CA TYR A 47 10.11 0.98 9.00
C TYR A 47 9.68 -0.46 9.27
N ASP A 48 8.83 -0.68 10.27
CA ASP A 48 8.32 -2.03 10.56
C ASP A 48 7.19 -2.44 9.59
N TYR A 49 6.89 -3.74 9.51
CA TYR A 49 5.79 -4.24 8.67
C TYR A 49 4.42 -3.71 9.09
N ASN A 50 4.25 -3.32 10.36
CA ASN A 50 3.01 -2.70 10.81
C ASN A 50 2.86 -1.30 10.18
N GLU A 51 3.94 -0.58 9.87
CA GLU A 51 3.95 0.76 9.25
C GLU A 51 3.76 0.74 7.73
N ALA A 52 3.59 -0.44 7.13
CA ALA A 52 3.27 -0.55 5.72
C ALA A 52 2.00 0.24 5.34
N THR A 53 1.88 0.66 4.09
CA THR A 53 0.68 1.34 3.60
C THR A 53 0.22 0.77 2.27
N TRP A 54 -1.09 0.89 1.99
CA TRP A 54 -1.66 0.49 0.71
C TRP A 54 -1.48 1.61 -0.30
N GLU A 55 -0.62 1.42 -1.28
CA GLU A 55 -0.32 2.40 -2.32
C GLU A 55 -0.71 1.87 -3.71
N PRO A 56 -1.32 2.68 -4.58
CA PRO A 56 -1.48 2.33 -5.98
C PRO A 56 -0.13 2.41 -6.69
N LEU A 57 0.14 1.47 -7.59
CA LEU A 57 1.44 1.37 -8.28
C LEU A 57 1.77 2.66 -9.05
N GLU A 58 0.74 3.31 -9.59
CA GLU A 58 0.85 4.55 -10.35
C GLU A 58 1.26 5.76 -9.49
N SER A 59 0.97 5.75 -8.18
CA SER A 59 1.32 6.86 -7.28
C SER A 59 2.73 6.77 -6.72
N MET A 60 3.40 5.61 -6.83
CA MET A 60 4.73 5.41 -6.23
C MET A 60 5.88 5.99 -7.05
N GLY A 61 5.63 6.42 -8.30
CA GLY A 61 6.65 7.02 -9.16
C GLY A 61 7.85 6.09 -9.45
N LEU A 62 7.64 4.77 -9.40
CA LEU A 62 8.70 3.78 -9.59
C LEU A 62 9.21 3.82 -11.04
N VAL A 63 10.53 3.93 -11.19
CA VAL A 63 11.19 3.91 -12.52
C VAL A 63 11.06 2.53 -13.16
N ASP A 64 11.25 1.48 -12.37
CA ASP A 64 11.09 0.10 -12.81
C ASP A 64 10.39 -0.74 -11.72
N PRO A 65 9.05 -0.86 -11.78
CA PRO A 65 8.31 -1.66 -10.82
C PRO A 65 8.61 -3.16 -10.90
N GLY A 66 9.21 -3.65 -12.01
CA GLY A 66 9.57 -5.06 -12.17
C GLY A 66 10.50 -5.56 -11.07
N THR A 67 11.43 -4.72 -10.63
CA THR A 67 12.38 -5.02 -9.55
C THR A 67 11.72 -5.33 -8.20
N LEU A 68 10.50 -4.87 -7.97
CA LEU A 68 9.71 -5.12 -6.76
C LEU A 68 8.60 -6.16 -6.99
N LEU A 69 8.05 -6.20 -8.20
CA LEU A 69 7.01 -7.15 -8.58
C LEU A 69 7.56 -8.57 -8.71
N GLU A 70 8.76 -8.77 -9.28
CA GLU A 70 9.36 -10.10 -9.43
C GLU A 70 9.59 -10.80 -8.08
N PRO A 71 10.22 -10.17 -7.06
CA PRO A 71 10.31 -10.76 -5.73
C PRO A 71 8.95 -11.03 -5.10
N PHE A 72 7.98 -10.13 -5.27
CA PHE A 72 6.63 -10.33 -4.78
C PHE A 72 5.97 -11.57 -5.39
N GLU A 73 6.06 -11.76 -6.70
CA GLU A 73 5.53 -12.95 -7.36
C GLU A 73 6.24 -14.23 -6.94
N SER A 74 7.56 -14.16 -6.74
CA SER A 74 8.37 -15.28 -6.26
C SER A 74 7.95 -15.69 -4.84
N GLU A 75 7.81 -14.71 -3.95
CA GLU A 75 7.41 -14.94 -2.55
C GLU A 75 5.97 -15.46 -2.46
N ALA A 76 5.05 -14.90 -3.26
CA ALA A 76 3.69 -15.41 -3.33
C ALA A 76 3.67 -16.91 -3.70
N LYS A 77 4.48 -17.32 -4.70
CA LYS A 77 4.62 -18.74 -5.07
C LYS A 77 5.24 -19.57 -3.94
N ALA A 78 6.25 -19.05 -3.25
CA ALA A 78 6.89 -19.72 -2.12
C ALA A 78 5.89 -19.97 -0.97
N GLN A 79 4.98 -19.03 -0.73
CA GLN A 79 3.90 -19.15 0.26
C GLN A 79 2.68 -19.95 -0.27
N GLY A 80 2.75 -20.50 -1.48
CA GLY A 80 1.66 -21.28 -2.09
C GLY A 80 0.44 -20.45 -2.53
N ILE A 81 0.61 -19.13 -2.68
CA ILE A 81 -0.44 -18.19 -3.08
C ILE A 81 -0.49 -18.11 -4.60
N ASN A 82 -1.62 -18.54 -5.21
CA ASN A 82 -1.86 -18.32 -6.62
C ASN A 82 -2.41 -16.92 -6.88
N LEU A 83 -1.57 -16.02 -7.38
CA LEU A 83 -1.92 -14.64 -7.71
C LEU A 83 -3.04 -14.50 -8.76
N LYS A 84 -3.35 -15.53 -9.55
CA LYS A 84 -4.46 -15.50 -10.52
C LYS A 84 -5.80 -15.89 -9.89
N ASP A 85 -5.77 -16.73 -8.87
CA ASP A 85 -6.97 -17.24 -8.19
C ASP A 85 -7.33 -16.41 -6.95
N ALA A 86 -6.39 -15.62 -6.42
CA ALA A 86 -6.61 -14.73 -5.29
C ALA A 86 -7.52 -13.56 -5.71
N LYS A 87 -8.82 -13.67 -5.37
CA LYS A 87 -9.84 -12.82 -5.97
C LYS A 87 -9.84 -11.37 -5.50
N GLU A 88 -9.32 -11.05 -4.31
CA GLU A 88 -9.46 -9.69 -3.77
C GLU A 88 -8.28 -9.24 -2.93
N LEU A 89 -7.84 -10.04 -1.95
CA LEU A 89 -6.79 -9.66 -1.01
C LEU A 89 -5.72 -10.75 -0.90
N ILE A 90 -4.47 -10.33 -0.99
CA ILE A 90 -3.28 -11.12 -0.70
C ILE A 90 -2.53 -10.38 0.41
N LEU A 91 -2.15 -11.13 1.43
CA LEU A 91 -1.24 -10.69 2.49
C LEU A 91 -0.23 -11.81 2.70
N PHE A 92 1.04 -11.45 2.73
CA PHE A 92 2.09 -12.39 3.15
C PHE A 92 2.07 -12.60 4.65
N LYS A 93 2.68 -13.70 5.07
CA LYS A 93 2.76 -14.08 6.49
C LYS A 93 3.27 -12.94 7.37
N GLU A 94 4.26 -12.18 6.93
CA GLU A 94 4.85 -11.05 7.66
C GLU A 94 3.83 -9.93 7.89
N ALA A 95 3.03 -9.61 6.88
CA ALA A 95 1.97 -8.62 7.02
C ALA A 95 0.88 -9.12 7.99
N VAL A 96 0.52 -10.40 7.90
CA VAL A 96 -0.44 -11.01 8.84
C VAL A 96 0.12 -11.01 10.27
N ASP A 97 1.38 -11.36 10.47
CA ASP A 97 2.00 -11.35 11.79
C ASP A 97 2.09 -9.93 12.37
N ALA A 98 2.27 -8.92 11.51
CA ALA A 98 2.26 -7.51 11.87
C ALA A 98 0.86 -6.92 12.14
N GLY A 99 -0.19 -7.73 12.03
CA GLY A 99 -1.56 -7.35 12.38
C GLY A 99 -2.46 -6.98 11.19
N TRP A 100 -1.97 -7.00 9.96
CA TRP A 100 -2.80 -6.73 8.79
C TRP A 100 -3.84 -7.84 8.59
N ARG A 101 -5.13 -7.46 8.50
CA ARG A 101 -6.24 -8.40 8.29
C ARG A 101 -7.13 -8.06 7.09
N GLY A 102 -6.94 -6.88 6.48
CA GLY A 102 -7.84 -6.39 5.44
C GLY A 102 -7.28 -5.19 4.67
N TYR A 103 -8.04 -4.79 3.64
CA TYR A 103 -7.80 -3.55 2.93
C TYR A 103 -8.17 -2.36 3.82
N ARG A 104 -7.22 -1.41 3.99
CA ARG A 104 -7.35 -0.25 4.89
C ARG A 104 -7.80 -0.68 6.29
N ASP A 105 -6.95 -1.42 6.99
CA ASP A 105 -7.17 -1.67 8.39
C ASP A 105 -7.26 -0.34 9.15
N PHE A 106 -8.47 0.04 9.56
CA PHE A 106 -8.77 1.27 10.28
C PHE A 106 -8.31 1.22 11.75
N SER A 107 -7.74 0.10 12.20
CA SER A 107 -7.24 -0.11 13.56
C SER A 107 -6.14 0.87 13.99
N LYS A 108 -5.52 1.61 13.04
CA LYS A 108 -4.50 2.62 13.32
C LYS A 108 -5.03 4.03 13.63
N ARG A 109 -6.35 4.25 13.68
CA ARG A 109 -6.90 5.49 14.25
C ARG A 109 -7.14 5.31 15.76
N GLY A 110 -6.07 5.42 16.54
CA GLY A 110 -6.09 5.56 18.00
C GLY A 110 -5.53 6.90 18.39
#